data_AF-A0A2V5WUA5-F1
#
_entry.id   AF-A0A2V5WUA5-F1
#
_cell.length_a   1.000
_cell.length_b   1.000
_cell.length_c   1.000
_cell.angle_alpha   90.00
_cell.angle_beta   90.00
_cell.angle_gamma   90.00
#
_symmetry.space_group_name_H-M   'P 1'
#
loop_
_entity.id
_entity.type
_entity.pdbx_description
1 polymer ?
#
loop_
_entity_poly.entity_id
_entity_poly.type
_entity_poly.pdbx_seq_one_letter_code
_entity_poly.pdbx_strand_id
1 'polypeptide(L)'
;MKTILIAISILIGLTSAFASERFDAAAWNNVQTYDVPTLLKQEGSLIGKIVAVRFHYRSEKLRHLQPNWYEASLWQHDPNAKNGYSALRIMVAKKDVPDFKTITSDFNAMKDVTVYGRVEKDPDNNLAHLRLLGRKVVKDAAGNVTVDW
;
A
#
# COMPACT_ATOMS: atom_id res chain seq x y z
N MET A 1 37.69 42.61 5.68
CA MET A 1 36.36 43.23 5.58
C MET A 1 35.38 42.16 5.13
N LYS A 2 34.24 42.06 5.82
CA LYS A 2 33.18 41.06 5.62
C LYS A 2 32.24 41.51 4.51
N THR A 3 31.91 40.64 3.56
CA THR A 3 30.75 40.80 2.64
C THR A 3 30.25 39.40 2.24
N ILE A 4 29.31 38.83 3.00
CA ILE A 4 27.86 38.64 2.73
C ILE A 4 27.53 37.34 1.96
N LEU A 5 26.70 36.52 2.62
CA LEU A 5 26.07 35.27 2.19
C LEU A 5 25.24 35.41 0.91
N ILE A 6 25.17 34.33 0.12
CA ILE A 6 23.94 33.95 -0.58
C ILE A 6 23.68 32.46 -0.33
N ALA A 7 22.59 32.17 0.37
CA ALA A 7 22.02 30.85 0.53
C ALA A 7 21.34 30.43 -0.77
N ILE A 8 21.73 29.27 -1.32
CA ILE A 8 21.06 28.66 -2.47
C ILE A 8 20.01 27.69 -1.93
N SER A 9 18.76 28.14 -1.95
CA SER A 9 17.57 27.31 -1.75
C SER A 9 17.43 26.35 -2.92
N ILE A 10 17.70 25.05 -2.71
CA ILE A 10 17.37 24.02 -3.69
C ILE A 10 15.88 23.72 -3.57
N LEU A 11 15.11 24.33 -4.46
CA LEU A 11 13.73 23.96 -4.77
C LEU A 11 13.77 22.61 -5.50
N ILE A 12 13.57 21.50 -4.80
CA ILE A 12 13.37 20.18 -5.43
C ILE A 12 11.95 20.19 -6.01
N GLY A 13 11.86 20.58 -7.28
CA GLY A 13 10.65 20.55 -8.08
C GLY A 13 10.09 19.13 -8.20
N LEU A 14 8.77 19.06 -8.04
CA LEU A 14 7.92 17.89 -8.20
C LEU A 14 8.02 17.30 -9.62
N THR A 15 8.86 16.27 -9.79
CA THR A 15 8.75 15.31 -10.90
C THR A 15 9.06 13.90 -10.41
N SER A 16 8.33 13.44 -9.39
CA SER A 16 8.42 12.05 -9.00
C SER A 16 7.66 11.17 -10.00
N ALA A 17 8.37 10.82 -11.07
CA ALA A 17 8.25 9.47 -11.62
C ALA A 17 8.65 8.51 -10.49
N PHE A 18 7.68 8.11 -9.66
CA PHE A 18 7.91 7.16 -8.57
C PHE A 18 8.14 5.76 -9.18
N ALA A 19 9.36 5.54 -9.66
CA ALA A 19 9.99 4.22 -9.65
C ALA A 19 10.06 3.77 -8.18
N SER A 20 9.71 2.50 -7.94
CA SER A 20 9.86 1.72 -6.69
C SER A 20 10.06 2.50 -5.37
N GLU A 21 9.13 2.36 -4.42
CA GLU A 21 9.20 3.10 -3.14
C GLU A 21 10.32 2.48 -2.27
N ARG A 22 11.26 3.32 -1.84
CA ARG A 22 12.40 2.92 -1.01
C ARG A 22 12.18 3.31 0.45
N PHE A 23 12.49 2.38 1.34
CA PHE A 23 12.38 2.52 2.78
C PHE A 23 13.73 2.23 3.43
N ASP A 24 14.05 2.99 4.48
CA ASP A 24 15.21 2.67 5.29
C ASP A 24 14.99 1.37 6.10
N ALA A 25 16.08 0.82 6.61
CA ALA A 25 16.06 -0.42 7.38
C ALA A 25 15.18 -0.31 8.65
N ALA A 26 15.17 0.85 9.32
CA ALA A 26 14.46 1.03 10.58
C ALA A 26 12.93 1.01 10.38
N ALA A 27 12.46 1.68 9.32
CA ALA A 27 11.07 1.65 8.90
C ALA A 27 10.63 0.23 8.50
N TRP A 28 11.50 -0.51 7.79
CA TRP A 28 11.17 -1.84 7.30
C TRP A 28 11.20 -2.93 8.37
N ASN A 29 12.11 -2.85 9.34
CA ASN A 29 12.30 -3.90 10.36
C ASN A 29 11.05 -4.13 11.24
N ASN A 30 10.11 -3.18 11.25
CA ASN A 30 8.86 -3.26 12.01
C ASN A 30 7.65 -3.66 11.15
N VAL A 31 7.85 -3.97 9.86
CA VAL A 31 6.76 -4.38 8.97
C VAL A 31 6.24 -5.74 9.41
N GLN A 32 4.99 -5.76 9.88
CA GLN A 32 4.27 -6.96 10.27
C GLN A 32 3.34 -7.42 9.14
N THR A 33 3.08 -8.73 9.11
CA THR A 33 2.14 -9.34 8.17
C THR A 33 0.81 -9.57 8.87
N TYR A 34 -0.28 -9.14 8.23
CA TYR A 34 -1.64 -9.30 8.71
C TYR A 34 -2.50 -10.03 7.68
N ASP A 35 -3.44 -10.82 8.16
CA ASP A 35 -4.58 -11.26 7.36
C ASP A 35 -5.63 -10.15 7.32
N VAL A 36 -6.46 -10.11 6.28
CA VAL A 36 -7.48 -9.08 6.10
C VAL A 36 -8.38 -8.89 7.34
N PRO A 37 -8.95 -9.95 7.97
CA PRO A 37 -9.80 -9.78 9.15
C PRO A 37 -9.06 -9.18 10.36
N THR A 38 -7.76 -9.48 10.51
CA THR A 38 -6.94 -8.98 11.61
C THR A 38 -6.61 -7.51 11.39
N LEU A 39 -6.25 -7.14 10.16
CA LEU A 39 -5.96 -5.75 9.81
C LEU A 39 -7.19 -4.85 10.04
N LEU A 40 -8.37 -5.28 9.60
CA LEU A 40 -9.63 -4.53 9.75
C LEU A 40 -9.95 -4.17 11.22
N LYS A 41 -9.54 -5.01 12.18
CA LYS A 41 -9.75 -4.75 13.62
C LYS A 41 -8.74 -3.75 14.20
N GLN A 42 -7.65 -3.47 13.49
CA GLN A 42 -6.51 -2.70 13.98
C GLN A 42 -6.17 -1.49 13.10
N GLU A 43 -6.92 -1.22 12.02
CA GLU A 43 -6.57 -0.17 11.03
C GLU A 43 -6.25 1.18 11.68
N GLY A 44 -7.07 1.58 12.66
CA GLY A 44 -6.90 2.86 13.38
C GLY A 44 -5.56 2.99 14.12
N SER A 45 -5.02 1.89 14.68
CA SER A 45 -3.72 1.91 15.39
C SER A 45 -2.52 1.73 14.45
N LEU A 46 -2.78 1.43 13.18
CA LEU A 46 -1.77 1.18 12.16
C LEU A 46 -1.63 2.32 11.15
N ILE A 47 -2.43 3.39 11.26
CA ILE A 47 -2.33 4.58 10.41
C ILE A 47 -0.88 5.11 10.37
N GLY A 48 -0.38 5.32 9.16
CA GLY A 48 0.99 5.75 8.86
C GLY A 48 2.01 4.62 8.77
N LYS A 49 1.69 3.40 9.23
CA LYS A 49 2.60 2.26 9.21
C LYS A 49 2.57 1.52 7.88
N ILE A 50 3.70 0.93 7.54
CA ILE A 50 3.83 -0.02 6.43
C ILE A 50 3.51 -1.41 6.97
N VAL A 51 2.67 -2.15 6.25
CA VAL A 51 2.24 -3.49 6.60
C VAL A 51 2.32 -4.41 5.37
N ALA A 52 2.53 -5.69 5.62
CA ALA A 52 2.27 -6.73 4.64
C ALA A 52 0.85 -7.29 4.88
N VAL A 53 0.12 -7.57 3.82
CA VAL A 53 -1.25 -8.09 3.91
C VAL A 53 -1.37 -9.36 3.10
N ARG A 54 -1.79 -10.44 3.75
CA ARG A 54 -2.20 -11.70 3.12
C ARG A 54 -3.69 -11.67 2.82
N PHE A 55 -4.03 -12.11 1.63
CA PHE A 55 -5.39 -12.17 1.11
C PHE A 55 -5.44 -13.22 -0.01
N HIS A 56 -6.63 -13.49 -0.56
CA HIS A 56 -6.78 -14.52 -1.59
C HIS A 56 -7.02 -13.97 -2.99
N TYR A 57 -7.87 -12.95 -3.13
CA TYR A 57 -8.22 -12.36 -4.42
C TYR A 57 -8.51 -10.87 -4.33
N ARG A 58 -8.45 -10.17 -5.47
CA ARG A 58 -8.83 -8.75 -5.58
C ARG A 58 -10.23 -8.57 -6.17
N SER A 59 -10.86 -7.43 -5.92
CA SER A 59 -12.10 -7.05 -6.59
C SER A 59 -11.90 -6.88 -8.10
N GLU A 60 -12.91 -7.26 -8.89
CA GLU A 60 -12.92 -6.95 -10.32
C GLU A 60 -13.12 -5.45 -10.59
N LYS A 61 -13.95 -4.83 -9.77
CA LYS A 61 -14.24 -3.41 -9.86
C LYS A 61 -13.08 -2.57 -9.35
N LEU A 62 -12.67 -1.59 -10.17
CA LEU A 62 -11.77 -0.49 -9.84
C LEU A 62 -12.54 0.82 -10.00
N ARG A 63 -12.67 1.61 -8.94
CA ARG A 63 -13.36 2.91 -8.96
C ARG A 63 -12.33 4.02 -9.08
N HIS A 64 -12.44 4.84 -10.12
CA HIS A 64 -11.60 6.03 -10.25
C HIS A 64 -12.16 7.14 -9.36
N LEU A 65 -11.55 7.36 -8.20
CA LEU A 65 -12.01 8.37 -7.22
C LEU A 65 -11.20 9.66 -7.29
N GLN A 66 -9.92 9.59 -7.67
CA GLN A 66 -9.03 10.74 -7.76
C GLN A 66 -8.12 10.59 -9.00
N PRO A 67 -7.60 11.69 -9.58
CA PRO A 67 -6.94 11.68 -10.90
C PRO A 67 -5.82 10.65 -11.10
N ASN A 68 -5.14 10.25 -10.03
CA ASN A 68 -4.03 9.32 -10.05
C ASN A 68 -4.26 8.07 -9.19
N TRP A 69 -5.47 7.86 -8.68
CA TRP A 69 -5.77 6.78 -7.73
C TRP A 69 -7.08 6.06 -8.05
N TYR A 70 -7.03 4.74 -7.91
CA TYR A 70 -8.16 3.85 -8.05
C TYR A 70 -8.44 3.16 -6.72
N GLU A 71 -9.70 3.17 -6.31
CA GLU A 71 -10.18 2.38 -5.19
C GLU A 71 -10.53 0.97 -5.66
N ALA A 72 -10.16 -0.02 -4.85
CA ALA A 72 -10.53 -1.42 -5.00
C ALA A 72 -10.65 -2.09 -3.62
N SER A 73 -10.80 -3.41 -3.60
CA SER A 73 -10.70 -4.19 -2.37
C SER A 73 -9.90 -5.49 -2.53
N LEU A 74 -9.26 -5.90 -1.44
CA LEU A 74 -8.65 -7.22 -1.28
C LEU A 74 -9.56 -8.08 -0.41
N TRP A 75 -9.71 -9.34 -0.78
CA TRP A 75 -10.68 -10.23 -0.17
C TRP A 75 -10.00 -11.47 0.38
N GLN A 76 -10.50 -11.93 1.52
CA GLN A 76 -10.09 -13.16 2.15
C GLN A 76 -11.33 -13.93 2.60
N HIS A 77 -11.29 -15.25 2.46
CA HIS A 77 -12.31 -16.11 3.04
C HIS A 77 -12.25 -16.00 4.56
N ASP A 78 -13.40 -15.71 5.17
CA ASP A 78 -13.54 -15.53 6.61
C ASP A 78 -14.87 -16.15 7.06
N PRO A 79 -14.85 -17.35 7.63
CA PRO A 79 -16.08 -18.03 8.06
C PRO A 79 -16.80 -17.28 9.20
N ASN A 80 -16.13 -16.34 9.87
CA ASN A 80 -16.73 -15.53 10.93
C ASN A 80 -17.38 -14.25 10.40
N ALA A 81 -17.12 -13.88 9.15
CA ALA A 81 -17.75 -12.72 8.52
C ALA A 81 -19.15 -13.07 8.03
N LYS A 82 -20.08 -12.10 8.06
CA LYS A 82 -21.50 -12.29 7.72
C LYS A 82 -21.73 -12.98 6.36
N ASN A 83 -20.87 -12.69 5.38
CA ASN A 83 -21.00 -13.22 4.02
C ASN A 83 -19.98 -14.33 3.72
N GLY A 84 -19.21 -14.79 4.72
CA GLY A 84 -18.11 -15.75 4.53
C GLY A 84 -16.80 -15.13 4.01
N TYR A 85 -16.74 -13.80 3.91
CA TYR A 85 -15.58 -13.06 3.42
C TYR A 85 -15.37 -11.75 4.18
N SER A 86 -14.10 -11.39 4.32
CA SER A 86 -13.67 -10.08 4.81
C SER A 86 -12.99 -9.33 3.66
N ALA A 87 -13.27 -8.02 3.56
CA ALA A 87 -12.82 -7.17 2.46
C ALA A 87 -12.10 -5.93 2.99
N LEU A 88 -10.86 -5.72 2.53
CA LEU A 88 -10.04 -4.55 2.85
C LEU A 88 -10.17 -3.50 1.74
N ARG A 89 -10.45 -2.25 2.10
CA ARG A 89 -10.43 -1.10 1.17
C ARG A 89 -8.99 -0.73 0.83
N ILE A 90 -8.69 -0.60 -0.46
CA ILE A 90 -7.36 -0.26 -0.94
C ILE A 90 -7.38 0.90 -1.94
N MET A 91 -6.24 1.60 -2.04
CA MET A 91 -5.95 2.60 -3.06
C MET A 91 -4.76 2.14 -3.90
N VAL A 92 -4.96 2.09 -5.22
CA VAL A 92 -3.97 1.67 -6.21
C VAL A 92 -3.60 2.88 -7.06
N ALA A 93 -2.31 3.17 -7.18
CA ALA A 93 -1.85 4.24 -8.06
C ALA A 93 -2.17 3.89 -9.51
N LYS A 94 -2.55 4.87 -10.33
CA LYS A 94 -2.91 4.68 -11.74
C LYS A 94 -1.85 3.91 -12.54
N LYS A 95 -0.57 4.18 -12.27
CA LYS A 95 0.57 3.50 -12.92
C LYS A 95 0.67 2.00 -12.58
N ASP A 96 0.18 1.61 -11.42
CA ASP A 96 0.30 0.25 -10.86
C ASP A 96 -0.94 -0.62 -11.16
N VAL A 97 -1.98 -0.04 -11.76
CA VAL A 97 -3.21 -0.75 -12.13
C VAL A 97 -2.94 -1.97 -13.04
N PRO A 98 -2.05 -1.91 -14.06
CA PRO A 98 -1.74 -3.08 -14.88
C PRO A 98 -1.21 -4.25 -14.05
N ASP A 99 -0.24 -3.99 -13.16
CA ASP A 99 0.35 -5.04 -12.31
C ASP A 99 -0.64 -5.54 -11.27
N PHE A 100 -1.43 -4.65 -10.67
CA PHE A 100 -2.51 -5.04 -9.75
C PHE A 100 -3.51 -6.00 -10.40
N LYS A 101 -3.83 -5.82 -11.67
CA LYS A 101 -4.74 -6.71 -12.41
C LYS A 101 -4.19 -8.11 -12.64
N THR A 102 -2.88 -8.34 -12.48
CA THR A 102 -2.28 -9.68 -12.53
C THR A 102 -2.63 -10.55 -11.33
N ILE A 103 -3.09 -9.93 -10.22
CA ILE A 103 -3.64 -10.64 -9.08
C ILE A 103 -5.02 -11.19 -9.45
N THR A 104 -5.27 -12.45 -9.10
CA THR A 104 -6.55 -13.12 -9.41
C THR A 104 -7.74 -12.39 -8.78
N SER A 105 -8.86 -12.34 -9.51
CA SER A 105 -10.18 -11.99 -8.98
C SER A 105 -11.13 -13.16 -8.89
N ASP A 106 -10.64 -14.38 -9.08
CA ASP A 106 -11.45 -15.56 -8.84
C ASP A 106 -11.76 -15.65 -7.34
N PHE A 107 -13.05 -15.52 -6.99
CA PHE A 107 -13.49 -15.58 -5.60
C PHE A 107 -13.35 -16.97 -4.99
N ASN A 108 -13.10 -18.01 -5.81
CA ASN A 108 -12.79 -19.36 -5.35
C ASN A 108 -11.29 -19.56 -5.10
N ALA A 109 -10.45 -18.56 -5.35
CA ALA A 109 -9.03 -18.65 -5.06
C ALA A 109 -8.82 -18.81 -3.56
N MET A 110 -8.08 -19.85 -3.19
CA MET A 110 -7.70 -20.14 -1.79
C MET A 110 -6.21 -19.93 -1.53
N LYS A 111 -5.44 -19.55 -2.55
CA LYS A 111 -4.00 -19.35 -2.43
C LYS A 111 -3.72 -17.97 -1.84
N ASP A 112 -2.90 -17.94 -0.80
CA ASP A 112 -2.40 -16.69 -0.23
C ASP A 112 -1.57 -15.89 -1.25
N VAL A 113 -1.93 -14.63 -1.37
CA VAL A 113 -1.16 -13.58 -2.05
C VAL A 113 -0.77 -12.55 -0.99
N THR A 114 0.44 -12.02 -1.08
CA THR A 114 0.92 -10.96 -0.19
C THR A 114 1.17 -9.68 -0.99
N VAL A 115 0.67 -8.56 -0.46
CA VAL A 115 1.01 -7.21 -0.91
C VAL A 115 1.52 -6.39 0.26
N TYR A 116 2.23 -5.32 -0.06
CA TYR A 116 2.74 -4.35 0.90
C TYR A 116 2.04 -3.03 0.67
N GLY A 117 1.69 -2.36 1.76
CA GLY A 117 0.96 -1.11 1.70
C GLY A 117 1.20 -0.24 2.93
N ARG A 118 0.88 1.04 2.80
CA ARG A 118 0.80 1.95 3.94
C ARG A 118 -0.66 2.14 4.34
N VAL A 119 -0.96 1.96 5.62
CA VAL A 119 -2.30 2.25 6.14
C VAL A 119 -2.45 3.76 6.24
N GLU A 120 -3.47 4.30 5.60
CA GLU A 120 -3.73 5.73 5.50
C GLU A 120 -5.18 6.03 5.83
N LYS A 121 -5.49 7.32 5.98
CA LYS A 121 -6.84 7.81 6.21
C LYS A 121 -7.22 8.73 5.08
N ASP A 122 -8.38 8.47 4.50
CA ASP A 122 -8.97 9.34 3.49
C ASP A 122 -9.35 10.68 4.16
N PRO A 123 -8.81 11.82 3.69
CA PRO A 123 -9.08 13.12 4.31
C PRO A 123 -10.54 13.55 4.16
N ASP A 124 -11.26 13.05 3.15
CA ASP A 124 -12.61 13.52 2.81
C ASP A 124 -13.69 12.80 3.61
N ASN A 125 -13.54 11.50 3.84
CA ASN A 125 -14.55 10.68 4.54
C ASN A 125 -14.04 10.02 5.83
N ASN A 126 -12.78 10.25 6.20
CA ASN A 126 -12.18 9.78 7.44
C ASN A 126 -12.15 8.24 7.57
N LEU A 127 -12.32 7.51 6.47
CA LEU A 127 -12.20 6.05 6.45
C LEU A 127 -10.74 5.65 6.25
N ALA A 128 -10.33 4.56 6.88
CA ALA A 128 -9.02 3.97 6.64
C ALA A 128 -8.98 3.25 5.28
N HIS A 129 -7.79 3.22 4.67
CA HIS A 129 -7.51 2.41 3.48
C HIS A 129 -6.05 2.00 3.47
N LEU A 130 -5.73 0.94 2.73
CA LEU A 130 -4.35 0.57 2.43
C LEU A 130 -3.93 1.16 1.08
N ARG A 131 -2.96 2.08 1.08
CA ARG A 131 -2.29 2.52 -0.15
C ARG A 131 -1.30 1.43 -0.58
N LEU A 132 -1.51 0.82 -1.74
CA LEU A 132 -0.64 -0.24 -2.22
C LEU A 132 0.70 0.29 -2.71
N LEU A 133 1.76 -0.44 -2.36
CA LEU A 133 3.14 -0.15 -2.73
C LEU A 133 3.67 -1.15 -3.75
N GLY A 134 3.29 -2.42 -3.60
CA GLY A 134 3.77 -3.51 -4.46
C GLY A 134 3.62 -4.88 -3.80
N ARG A 135 4.27 -5.89 -4.38
CA ARG A 135 4.26 -7.30 -3.94
C ARG A 135 5.65 -7.92 -3.85
N LYS A 136 6.65 -7.27 -4.44
CA LYS A 136 8.05 -7.69 -4.46
C LYS A 136 8.84 -6.77 -3.54
N VAL A 137 9.83 -7.37 -2.89
CA VAL A 137 10.65 -6.72 -1.86
C VAL A 137 12.09 -7.09 -2.13
N VAL A 138 12.93 -6.09 -2.36
CA VAL A 138 14.38 -6.26 -2.53
C VAL A 138 15.08 -5.52 -1.40
N LYS A 139 15.97 -6.21 -0.68
CA LYS A 139 16.80 -5.61 0.36
C LYS A 139 18.23 -5.44 -0.15
N ASP A 140 18.81 -4.27 0.05
CA ASP A 140 20.22 -4.03 -0.25
C ASP A 140 21.14 -4.42 0.92
N ALA A 141 22.46 -4.35 0.70
CA ALA A 141 23.46 -4.70 1.70
C ALA A 141 23.42 -3.80 2.96
N ALA A 142 22.85 -2.60 2.87
CA ALA A 142 22.65 -1.70 4.00
C ALA A 142 21.31 -1.94 4.71
N GLY A 143 20.53 -2.94 4.28
CA GLY A 143 19.23 -3.28 4.84
C GLY A 143 18.09 -2.36 4.38
N ASN A 144 18.35 -1.42 3.45
CA ASN A 144 17.28 -0.62 2.88
C ASN A 144 16.44 -1.49 1.96
N VAL A 145 15.16 -1.15 1.86
CA VAL A 145 14.19 -1.94 1.14
C VAL A 145 13.58 -1.17 0.00
N THR A 146 13.48 -1.82 -1.14
CA THR A 146 12.73 -1.35 -2.29
C THR A 146 11.50 -2.25 -2.46
N VAL A 147 10.32 -1.62 -2.52
CA VAL A 147 9.06 -2.29 -2.80
C VAL A 147 8.59 -1.96 -4.20
N ASP A 148 8.28 -3.00 -4.97
CA ASP A 148 7.83 -2.91 -6.35
C ASP A 148 6.77 -3.99 -6.68
N TRP A 149 6.22 -3.91 -7.89
CA TRP A 149 5.18 -4.80 -8.40
C TRP A 149 5.77 -6.01 -9.14
#